data_AF-A0A6A8QD74-F1
#
_entry.id   AF-A0A6A8QD74-F1
#
_cell.length_a   1.000
_cell.length_b   1.000
_cell.length_c   1.000
_cell.angle_alpha   90.00
_cell.angle_beta   90.00
_cell.angle_gamma   90.00
#
_symmetry.space_group_name_H-M   'P 1'
#
loop_
_entity.id
_entity.type
_entity.pdbx_description
1 polymer ?
#
loop_
_entity_poly.entity_id
_entity_poly.type
_entity_poly.pdbx_seq_one_letter_code
_entity_poly.pdbx_strand_id
1 'polypeptide(L)'
;MEELQAITKKYHPEYIRDGLTCLESINQFALVFYKDVAEIYDCLTRLRNVERNPIGFSMDDAPVLGLLVRIWKLLKEIIKYYEQSNTEIIGILERPLIEASTVATYLLTSAPEVMGDYRKCSYKDRLRILRDLESGSPFFNTKAGQRLLKSVREKLDFEGLTQHDFGEQKKNRWKVQGKSFYEIFAEVEHANLYASTYGMMSEVAYPPGSGAPNP
;
A
#
# COMPACT_ATOMS: atom_id res chain seq x y z
N MET A 1 -0.25 18.44 -15.23
CA MET A 1 -0.74 19.51 -14.33
C MET A 1 -2.11 20.03 -14.74
N GLU A 2 -2.39 20.18 -16.05
CA GLU A 2 -3.73 20.54 -16.53
C GLU A 2 -4.82 19.52 -16.12
N GLU A 3 -4.53 18.21 -16.15
CA GLU A 3 -5.44 17.15 -15.64
C GLU A 3 -5.84 17.38 -14.17
N LEU A 4 -4.87 17.61 -13.29
CA LEU A 4 -5.12 17.90 -11.87
C LEU A 4 -5.91 19.20 -11.67
N GLN A 5 -5.62 20.23 -12.46
CA GLN A 5 -6.37 21.49 -12.42
C GLN A 5 -7.81 21.30 -12.88
N ALA A 6 -8.04 20.50 -13.94
CA ALA A 6 -9.38 20.19 -14.43
C ALA A 6 -10.21 19.44 -13.38
N ILE A 7 -9.60 18.47 -12.69
CA ILE A 7 -10.23 17.72 -11.60
C ILE A 7 -10.57 18.66 -10.43
N THR A 8 -9.63 19.48 -9.98
CA THR A 8 -9.78 20.31 -8.77
C THR A 8 -10.71 21.51 -8.96
N LYS A 9 -10.82 22.07 -10.18
CA LYS A 9 -11.58 23.30 -10.47
C LYS A 9 -13.07 23.22 -10.13
N LYS A 10 -13.67 22.04 -10.19
CA LYS A 10 -15.11 21.86 -9.89
C LYS A 10 -15.44 21.89 -8.40
N TYR A 11 -14.47 21.69 -7.50
CA TYR A 11 -14.71 21.68 -6.05
C TYR A 11 -14.71 23.08 -5.43
N HIS A 12 -15.55 23.97 -5.97
CA HIS A 12 -15.85 25.25 -5.34
C HIS A 12 -16.90 25.09 -4.22
N PRO A 13 -16.98 26.03 -3.26
CA PRO A 13 -17.85 25.89 -2.09
C PRO A 13 -19.34 25.63 -2.41
N GLU A 14 -19.87 26.20 -3.50
CA GLU A 14 -21.25 25.97 -3.93
C GLU A 14 -21.48 24.54 -4.39
N TYR A 15 -20.60 24.01 -5.26
CA TYR A 15 -20.68 22.62 -5.73
C TYR A 15 -20.65 21.61 -4.58
N ILE A 16 -19.77 21.83 -3.59
CA ILE A 16 -19.69 20.99 -2.40
C ILE A 16 -20.99 21.08 -1.59
N ARG A 17 -21.52 22.29 -1.39
CA ARG A 17 -22.75 22.50 -0.62
C ARG A 17 -23.94 21.80 -1.26
N ASP A 18 -24.09 21.91 -2.57
CA ASP A 18 -25.19 21.31 -3.32
C ASP A 18 -25.16 19.77 -3.24
N GLY A 19 -23.95 19.18 -3.25
CA GLY A 19 -23.73 17.74 -3.10
C GLY A 19 -24.00 17.18 -1.70
N LEU A 20 -24.22 18.02 -0.68
CA LEU A 20 -24.41 17.61 0.72
C LEU A 20 -25.83 17.86 1.25
N THR A 21 -26.81 18.04 0.36
CA THR A 21 -28.19 18.47 0.70
C THR A 21 -29.08 17.32 1.15
N CYS A 22 -28.91 16.12 0.58
CA CYS A 22 -29.65 14.91 0.92
C CYS A 22 -28.82 13.64 0.68
N LEU A 23 -29.27 12.50 1.19
CA LEU A 23 -28.53 11.22 1.06
C LEU A 23 -28.22 10.85 -0.40
N GLU A 24 -29.17 11.06 -1.31
CA GLU A 24 -28.97 10.79 -2.73
C GLU A 24 -27.86 11.68 -3.32
N SER A 25 -27.92 12.99 -3.05
CA SER A 25 -26.87 13.92 -3.48
C SER A 25 -25.51 13.60 -2.87
N ILE A 26 -25.46 13.17 -1.60
CA ILE A 26 -24.24 12.78 -0.88
C ILE A 26 -23.61 11.56 -1.54
N ASN A 27 -24.42 10.54 -1.87
CA ASN A 27 -23.92 9.33 -2.52
C ASN A 27 -23.38 9.64 -3.93
N GLN A 28 -24.08 10.49 -4.69
CA GLN A 28 -23.60 10.93 -6.01
C GLN A 28 -22.31 11.75 -5.90
N PHE A 29 -22.26 12.70 -4.97
CA PHE A 29 -21.07 13.50 -4.70
C PHE A 29 -19.89 12.63 -4.29
N ALA A 30 -20.09 11.68 -3.36
CA ALA A 30 -19.06 10.76 -2.90
C ALA A 30 -18.50 9.91 -4.04
N LEU A 31 -19.37 9.36 -4.89
CA LEU A 31 -18.96 8.57 -6.06
C LEU A 31 -18.08 9.39 -7.02
N VAL A 32 -18.51 10.62 -7.35
CA VAL A 32 -17.73 11.52 -8.21
C VAL A 32 -16.40 11.86 -7.53
N PHE A 33 -16.43 12.26 -6.27
CA PHE A 33 -15.24 12.58 -5.48
C PHE A 33 -14.22 11.45 -5.46
N TYR A 34 -14.64 10.21 -5.19
CA TYR A 34 -13.71 9.09 -5.18
C TYR A 34 -13.14 8.77 -6.57
N LYS A 35 -13.94 8.90 -7.64
CA LYS A 35 -13.43 8.79 -9.03
C LYS A 35 -12.34 9.79 -9.29
N ASP A 36 -12.57 11.05 -8.93
CA ASP A 36 -11.59 12.12 -9.11
C ASP A 36 -10.32 11.92 -8.28
N VAL A 37 -10.46 11.47 -7.03
CA VAL A 37 -9.30 11.11 -6.19
C VAL A 37 -8.50 9.97 -6.83
N ALA A 38 -9.15 8.95 -7.38
CA ALA A 38 -8.47 7.87 -8.08
C ALA A 38 -7.69 8.39 -9.30
N GLU A 39 -8.28 9.29 -10.09
CA GLU A 39 -7.60 9.92 -11.23
C GLU A 39 -6.44 10.84 -10.80
N ILE A 40 -6.55 11.51 -9.65
CA ILE A 40 -5.42 12.26 -9.07
C ILE A 40 -4.26 11.31 -8.76
N TYR A 41 -4.52 10.17 -8.10
CA TYR A 41 -3.46 9.19 -7.83
C TYR A 41 -2.85 8.64 -9.13
N ASP A 42 -3.65 8.35 -10.15
CA ASP A 42 -3.14 7.95 -11.47
C ASP A 42 -2.19 9.01 -12.03
N CYS A 43 -2.63 10.28 -12.07
CA CYS A 43 -1.81 11.40 -12.52
C CYS A 43 -0.47 11.44 -11.77
N LEU A 44 -0.51 11.37 -10.43
CA LEU A 44 0.69 11.42 -9.59
C LEU A 44 1.64 10.25 -9.90
N THR A 45 1.13 9.05 -10.17
CA THR A 45 1.99 7.90 -10.50
C THR A 45 2.66 8.00 -11.87
N ARG A 46 2.14 8.86 -12.76
CA ARG A 46 2.73 9.17 -14.07
C ARG A 46 3.71 10.34 -14.03
N LEU A 47 3.74 11.12 -12.95
CA LEU A 47 4.64 12.26 -12.82
C LEU A 47 6.08 11.79 -12.56
N ARG A 48 6.94 12.01 -13.55
CA ARG A 48 8.38 11.79 -13.43
C ARG A 48 9.10 13.12 -13.28
N ASN A 49 9.88 13.28 -12.21
CA ASN A 49 10.84 14.37 -12.11
C ASN A 49 12.03 14.06 -13.04
N VAL A 50 12.04 14.61 -14.27
CA VAL A 50 13.03 14.25 -15.30
C VAL A 50 14.46 14.67 -14.93
N GLU A 51 14.61 15.70 -14.09
CA GLU A 51 15.91 16.17 -13.60
C GLU A 51 16.50 15.20 -12.56
N ARG A 52 15.67 14.76 -11.59
CA ARG A 52 16.08 13.82 -10.56
C ARG A 52 16.12 12.37 -11.05
N ASN A 53 15.30 12.03 -12.03
CA ASN A 53 14.98 10.66 -12.47
C ASN A 53 14.99 10.54 -14.02
N PRO A 54 16.16 10.69 -14.68
CA PRO A 54 16.25 10.78 -16.15
C PRO A 54 15.90 9.46 -16.88
N ILE A 55 16.22 8.30 -16.29
CA ILE A 55 16.07 6.97 -16.92
C ILE A 55 14.97 6.12 -16.22
N GLY A 56 14.25 6.69 -15.26
CA GLY A 56 13.25 5.98 -14.43
C GLY A 56 13.31 6.46 -12.98
N PHE A 57 12.45 5.91 -12.12
CA PHE A 57 12.42 6.30 -10.71
C PHE A 57 13.62 5.76 -9.93
N SER A 58 14.20 6.61 -9.07
CA SER A 58 15.27 6.22 -8.16
C SER A 58 14.83 5.14 -7.17
N MET A 59 15.80 4.45 -6.56
CA MET A 59 15.54 3.48 -5.48
C MET A 59 14.85 4.12 -4.27
N ASP A 60 15.00 5.43 -4.08
CA ASP A 60 14.38 6.15 -2.97
C ASP A 60 12.94 6.57 -3.28
N ASP A 61 12.58 6.74 -4.55
CA ASP A 61 11.21 7.12 -4.95
C ASP A 61 10.33 5.89 -5.27
N ALA A 62 10.94 4.81 -5.75
CA ALA A 62 10.23 3.61 -6.21
C ALA A 62 9.28 2.99 -5.16
N PRO A 63 9.62 2.92 -3.85
CA PRO A 63 8.73 2.32 -2.86
C PRO A 63 7.43 3.11 -2.67
N VAL A 64 7.53 4.44 -2.55
CA VAL A 64 6.35 5.32 -2.43
C VAL A 64 5.52 5.25 -3.70
N LEU A 65 6.15 5.32 -4.88
CA LEU A 65 5.44 5.19 -6.15
C LEU A 65 4.66 3.86 -6.22
N GLY A 66 5.28 2.75 -5.80
CA GLY A 66 4.62 1.44 -5.76
C GLY A 66 3.38 1.44 -4.85
N LEU A 67 3.45 2.14 -3.71
CA LEU A 67 2.30 2.32 -2.82
C LEU A 67 1.21 3.20 -3.45
N LEU A 68 1.58 4.31 -4.11
CA LEU A 68 0.62 5.17 -4.82
C LEU A 68 -0.11 4.42 -5.95
N VAL A 69 0.61 3.58 -6.71
CA VAL A 69 0.00 2.70 -7.72
C VAL A 69 -0.96 1.70 -7.08
N ARG A 70 -0.61 1.15 -5.92
CA ARG A 70 -1.50 0.24 -5.17
C ARG A 70 -2.77 0.95 -4.71
N ILE A 71 -2.64 2.16 -4.15
CA ILE A 71 -3.76 3.01 -3.71
C ILE A 71 -4.70 3.28 -4.90
N TRP A 72 -4.15 3.75 -6.02
CA TRP A 72 -4.92 4.00 -7.24
C TRP A 72 -5.73 2.78 -7.70
N LYS A 73 -5.08 1.62 -7.82
CA LYS A 73 -5.72 0.38 -8.29
C LYS A 73 -6.82 -0.09 -7.34
N LEU A 74 -6.58 0.00 -6.02
CA LEU A 74 -7.57 -0.37 -5.01
C LEU A 74 -8.76 0.59 -5.03
N LEU A 75 -8.53 1.90 -5.14
CA LEU A 75 -9.60 2.89 -5.29
C LEU A 75 -10.47 2.60 -6.50
N LYS A 76 -9.87 2.30 -7.67
CA LYS A 76 -10.63 1.97 -8.89
C LYS A 76 -11.52 0.74 -8.72
N GLU A 77 -11.02 -0.32 -8.09
CA GLU A 77 -11.85 -1.50 -7.82
C GLU A 77 -12.94 -1.21 -6.78
N ILE A 78 -12.63 -0.47 -5.71
CA ILE A 78 -13.63 -0.07 -4.71
C ILE A 78 -14.76 0.74 -5.37
N ILE A 79 -14.45 1.71 -6.23
CA ILE A 79 -15.43 2.50 -6.96
C ILE A 79 -16.34 1.61 -7.82
N LYS A 80 -15.76 0.67 -8.55
CA LYS A 80 -16.51 -0.29 -9.37
C LYS A 80 -17.46 -1.13 -8.52
N TYR A 81 -17.02 -1.61 -7.36
CA TYR A 81 -17.88 -2.38 -6.45
C TYR A 81 -18.91 -1.49 -5.73
N TYR A 82 -18.61 -0.21 -5.51
CA TYR A 82 -19.55 0.77 -4.99
C TYR A 82 -20.71 0.99 -5.97
N GLU A 83 -20.43 1.16 -7.26
CA GLU A 83 -21.46 1.26 -8.31
C GLU A 83 -22.34 -0.01 -8.40
N GLN A 84 -21.78 -1.17 -8.02
CA GLN A 84 -22.49 -2.45 -7.97
C GLN A 84 -23.21 -2.70 -6.64
N SER A 85 -23.13 -1.76 -5.68
CA SER A 85 -23.66 -1.93 -4.32
C SER A 85 -23.12 -3.18 -3.60
N ASN A 86 -21.87 -3.57 -3.87
CA ASN A 86 -21.23 -4.75 -3.29
C ASN A 86 -20.32 -4.38 -2.11
N THR A 87 -20.91 -4.17 -0.94
CA THR A 87 -20.21 -3.73 0.27
C THR A 87 -19.25 -4.77 0.85
N GLU A 88 -19.51 -6.06 0.65
CA GLU A 88 -18.66 -7.14 1.14
C GLU A 88 -17.26 -7.09 0.50
N ILE A 89 -17.21 -6.92 -0.84
CA ILE A 89 -15.94 -6.80 -1.55
C ILE A 89 -15.24 -5.49 -1.22
N ILE A 90 -15.99 -4.39 -1.05
CA ILE A 90 -15.42 -3.11 -0.62
C ILE A 90 -14.69 -3.26 0.72
N GLY A 91 -15.32 -3.89 1.72
CA GLY A 91 -14.70 -4.11 3.04
C GLY A 91 -13.39 -4.93 2.97
N ILE A 92 -13.30 -5.88 2.02
CA ILE A 92 -12.06 -6.65 1.77
C ILE A 92 -10.96 -5.75 1.17
N LEU A 93 -11.32 -4.81 0.30
CA LEU A 93 -10.38 -3.95 -0.44
C LEU A 93 -9.97 -2.69 0.34
N GLU A 94 -10.80 -2.20 1.27
CA GLU A 94 -10.51 -1.02 2.08
C GLU A 94 -9.30 -1.23 3.00
N ARG A 95 -9.17 -2.41 3.58
CA ARG A 95 -8.03 -2.73 4.45
C ARG A 95 -6.66 -2.56 3.76
N PRO A 96 -6.38 -3.21 2.61
CA PRO A 96 -5.13 -3.01 1.90
C PRO A 96 -4.98 -1.60 1.34
N LEU A 97 -6.07 -0.85 1.15
CA LEU A 97 -6.04 0.57 0.75
C LEU A 97 -5.50 1.42 1.91
N ILE A 98 -6.08 1.27 3.11
CA ILE A 98 -5.66 1.98 4.33
C ILE A 98 -4.22 1.65 4.68
N GLU A 99 -3.80 0.39 4.55
CA GLU A 99 -2.40 0.00 4.76
C GLU A 99 -1.47 0.74 3.81
N ALA A 100 -1.82 0.77 2.52
CA ALA A 100 -0.99 1.40 1.51
C ALA A 100 -0.93 2.92 1.70
N SER A 101 -2.05 3.58 1.99
CA SER A 101 -2.11 5.02 2.24
C SER A 101 -1.33 5.40 3.51
N THR A 102 -1.54 4.68 4.61
CA THR A 102 -0.86 4.93 5.88
C THR A 102 0.66 4.79 5.72
N VAL A 103 1.12 3.71 5.11
CA VAL A 103 2.56 3.49 4.89
C VAL A 103 3.13 4.51 3.90
N ALA A 104 2.40 4.87 2.84
CA ALA A 104 2.85 5.88 1.89
C ALA A 104 3.04 7.24 2.58
N THR A 105 2.06 7.68 3.36
CA THR A 105 2.13 8.92 4.13
C THR A 105 3.29 8.87 5.13
N TYR A 106 3.44 7.77 5.87
CA TYR A 106 4.55 7.58 6.79
C TYR A 106 5.91 7.73 6.12
N LEU A 107 6.12 7.08 4.97
CA LEU A 107 7.38 7.16 4.23
C LEU A 107 7.63 8.55 3.64
N LEU A 108 6.58 9.26 3.22
CA LEU A 108 6.66 10.62 2.68
C LEU A 108 7.00 11.66 3.76
N THR A 109 6.62 11.44 5.02
CA THR A 109 6.87 12.36 6.14
C THR A 109 8.06 11.96 7.00
N SER A 110 8.61 10.76 6.82
CA SER A 110 9.77 10.26 7.54
C SER A 110 11.09 10.76 6.97
N ALA A 111 12.16 10.59 7.75
CA ALA A 111 13.52 10.86 7.30
C ALA A 111 13.96 9.87 6.19
N PRO A 112 14.86 10.28 5.25
CA PRO A 112 15.22 9.47 4.08
C PRO A 112 15.72 8.05 4.39
N GLU A 113 16.40 7.84 5.51
CA GLU A 113 16.90 6.54 5.96
C GLU A 113 15.79 5.51 6.20
N VAL A 114 14.58 5.96 6.55
CA VAL A 114 13.41 5.09 6.76
C VAL A 114 13.01 4.42 5.46
N MET A 115 13.22 5.07 4.31
CA MET A 115 13.00 4.47 3.00
C MET A 115 13.90 3.26 2.78
N GLY A 116 15.18 3.37 3.16
CA GLY A 116 16.15 2.29 3.07
C GLY A 116 15.76 1.10 3.95
N ASP A 117 15.32 1.36 5.18
CA ASP A 117 14.82 0.34 6.09
C ASP A 117 13.57 -0.36 5.54
N TYR A 118 12.58 0.41 5.06
CA TYR A 118 11.38 -0.12 4.41
C TYR A 118 11.71 -1.03 3.22
N ARG A 119 12.63 -0.60 2.35
CA ARG A 119 13.10 -1.44 1.22
C ARG A 119 13.71 -2.74 1.72
N LYS A 120 14.61 -2.67 2.71
CA LYS A 120 15.26 -3.86 3.28
C LYS A 120 14.25 -4.81 3.93
N CYS A 121 13.19 -4.31 4.56
CA CYS A 121 12.11 -5.15 5.10
C CYS A 121 11.47 -6.06 4.03
N SER A 122 11.37 -5.60 2.78
CA SER A 122 10.82 -6.38 1.65
C SER A 122 11.68 -7.57 1.19
N TYR A 123 12.91 -7.70 1.71
CA TYR A 123 13.80 -8.82 1.41
C TYR A 123 13.61 -10.04 2.31
N LYS A 124 12.76 -9.97 3.35
CA LYS A 124 12.51 -11.06 4.31
C LYS A 124 12.37 -12.43 3.63
N ASP A 125 11.43 -12.52 2.68
CA ASP A 125 11.12 -13.78 2.01
C ASP A 125 12.18 -14.17 0.98
N ARG A 126 12.89 -13.17 0.40
CA ARG A 126 14.04 -13.42 -0.48
C ARG A 126 15.19 -14.06 0.27
N LEU A 127 15.48 -13.61 1.49
CA LEU A 127 16.47 -14.26 2.34
C LEU A 127 16.03 -15.64 2.82
N ARG A 128 14.72 -15.84 3.05
CA ARG A 128 14.17 -17.16 3.34
C ARG A 128 14.41 -18.13 2.17
N ILE A 129 14.16 -17.69 0.94
CA ILE A 129 14.44 -18.47 -0.28
C ILE A 129 15.92 -18.88 -0.35
N LEU A 130 16.86 -17.98 -0.05
CA LEU A 130 18.30 -18.31 -0.05
C LEU A 130 18.66 -19.34 1.02
N ARG A 131 18.07 -19.22 2.21
CA ARG A 131 18.26 -20.21 3.29
C ARG A 131 17.67 -21.58 2.92
N ASP A 132 16.49 -21.59 2.32
CA ASP A 132 15.84 -22.84 1.89
C ASP A 132 16.68 -23.54 0.79
N LEU A 133 17.35 -22.77 -0.07
CA LEU A 133 18.35 -23.29 -1.01
C LEU A 133 19.55 -23.91 -0.29
N GLU A 134 20.13 -23.19 0.68
CA GLU A 134 21.27 -23.69 1.48
C GLU A 134 20.91 -24.98 2.23
N SER A 135 19.64 -25.14 2.63
CA SER A 135 19.12 -26.36 3.25
C SER A 135 18.87 -27.53 2.27
N GLY A 136 19.12 -27.35 0.97
CA GLY A 136 19.02 -28.40 -0.05
C GLY A 136 17.63 -28.63 -0.62
N SER A 137 16.74 -27.62 -0.62
CA SER A 137 15.37 -27.78 -1.12
C SER A 137 15.32 -28.27 -2.58
N PRO A 138 14.63 -29.40 -2.88
CA PRO A 138 14.54 -29.97 -4.24
C PRO A 138 13.88 -29.04 -5.26
N PHE A 139 13.04 -28.10 -4.80
CA PHE A 139 12.35 -27.14 -5.65
C PHE A 139 13.34 -26.31 -6.50
N PHE A 140 14.51 -26.00 -5.95
CA PHE A 140 15.51 -25.17 -6.63
C PHE A 140 16.28 -25.88 -7.74
N ASN A 141 16.11 -27.20 -7.87
CA ASN A 141 16.62 -27.96 -9.02
C ASN A 141 15.70 -27.83 -10.25
N THR A 142 14.48 -27.34 -10.07
CA THR A 142 13.54 -27.10 -11.18
C THR A 142 13.88 -25.81 -11.92
N LYS A 143 13.45 -25.69 -13.19
CA LYS A 143 13.58 -24.44 -13.96
C LYS A 143 12.93 -23.25 -13.26
N ALA A 144 11.79 -23.46 -12.61
CA ALA A 144 11.07 -22.41 -11.89
C ALA A 144 11.86 -21.94 -10.66
N GLY A 145 12.40 -22.87 -9.87
CA GLY A 145 13.24 -22.56 -8.72
C GLY A 145 14.54 -21.83 -9.11
N GLN A 146 15.20 -22.25 -10.17
CA GLN A 146 16.40 -21.56 -10.68
C GLN A 146 16.10 -20.13 -11.14
N ARG A 147 14.96 -19.90 -11.82
CA ARG A 147 14.53 -18.55 -12.21
C ARG A 147 14.24 -17.66 -10.99
N LEU A 148 13.59 -18.22 -9.97
CA LEU A 148 13.33 -17.50 -8.72
C LEU A 148 14.65 -17.10 -8.03
N LEU A 149 15.61 -18.02 -7.93
CA LEU A 149 16.93 -17.74 -7.35
C LEU A 149 17.71 -16.68 -8.11
N LYS A 150 17.68 -16.76 -9.44
CA LYS A 150 18.30 -15.75 -10.29
C LYS A 150 17.69 -14.37 -10.00
N SER A 151 16.36 -14.27 -9.97
CA SER A 151 15.66 -13.02 -9.65
C SER A 151 15.99 -12.50 -8.25
N VAL A 152 16.15 -13.38 -7.25
CA VAL A 152 16.54 -12.98 -5.89
C VAL A 152 17.95 -12.39 -5.87
N ARG A 153 18.91 -13.05 -6.52
CA ARG A 153 20.31 -12.62 -6.58
C ARG A 153 20.46 -11.31 -7.35
N GLU A 154 19.87 -11.22 -8.54
CA GLU A 154 19.87 -9.99 -9.35
C GLU A 154 19.32 -8.80 -8.58
N LYS A 155 18.31 -9.00 -7.73
CA LYS A 155 17.75 -7.91 -6.93
C LYS A 155 18.69 -7.46 -5.82
N LEU A 156 19.34 -8.39 -5.13
CA LEU A 156 20.36 -8.07 -4.12
C LEU A 156 21.54 -7.33 -4.78
N ASP A 157 22.02 -7.83 -5.91
CA ASP A 157 23.12 -7.23 -6.67
C ASP A 157 22.76 -5.82 -7.16
N PHE A 158 21.51 -5.61 -7.62
CA PHE A 158 21.01 -4.31 -8.06
C PHE A 158 21.06 -3.24 -6.96
N GLU A 159 20.79 -3.60 -5.71
CA GLU A 159 20.87 -2.69 -4.56
C GLU A 159 22.24 -2.72 -3.85
N GLY A 160 23.20 -3.52 -4.35
CA GLY A 160 24.51 -3.70 -3.72
C GLY A 160 24.46 -4.34 -2.33
N LEU A 161 23.46 -5.20 -2.09
CA LEU A 161 23.18 -5.82 -0.80
C LEU A 161 23.67 -7.27 -0.75
N THR A 162 24.07 -7.70 0.45
CA THR A 162 24.45 -9.07 0.81
C THR A 162 23.54 -9.60 1.92
N GLN A 163 23.59 -10.91 2.19
CA GLN A 163 22.82 -11.51 3.30
C GLN A 163 23.13 -10.93 4.69
N HIS A 164 24.27 -10.24 4.83
CA HIS A 164 24.74 -9.63 6.07
C HIS A 164 24.17 -8.24 6.34
N ASP A 165 23.64 -7.55 5.32
CA ASP A 165 23.17 -6.15 5.41
C ASP A 165 21.81 -5.96 6.10
N PHE A 166 21.23 -7.06 6.61
CA PHE A 166 19.88 -7.13 7.18
C PHE A 166 19.87 -7.34 8.70
N GLY A 167 20.99 -7.05 9.39
CA GLY A 167 21.11 -7.23 10.84
C GLY A 167 20.06 -6.44 11.63
N GLU A 168 19.86 -5.18 11.28
CA GLU A 168 18.87 -4.30 11.91
C GLU A 168 17.44 -4.78 11.65
N GLN A 169 17.11 -5.12 10.40
CA GLN A 169 15.76 -5.61 10.04
C GLN A 169 15.45 -6.92 10.77
N LYS A 170 16.43 -7.82 10.93
CA LYS A 170 16.27 -9.04 11.74
C LYS A 170 15.99 -8.71 13.21
N LYS A 171 16.76 -7.79 13.81
CA LYS A 171 16.55 -7.32 15.20
C LYS A 171 15.16 -6.71 15.38
N ASN A 172 14.72 -5.94 14.40
CA ASN A 172 13.41 -5.27 14.37
C ASN A 172 12.27 -6.20 13.93
N ARG A 173 12.51 -7.52 13.81
CA ARG A 173 11.51 -8.52 13.38
C ARG A 173 10.86 -8.18 12.02
N TRP A 174 11.62 -7.58 11.12
CA TRP A 174 11.21 -7.15 9.78
C TRP A 174 10.12 -6.07 9.78
N LYS A 175 10.03 -5.31 10.87
CA LYS A 175 9.19 -4.13 11.00
C LYS A 175 10.01 -2.88 10.71
N VAL A 176 9.40 -1.93 9.98
CA VAL A 176 10.01 -0.64 9.67
C VAL A 176 10.29 0.09 10.99
N GLN A 177 11.55 0.35 11.28
CA GLN A 177 12.06 0.93 12.53
C GLN A 177 11.57 0.20 13.79
N GLY A 178 11.25 -1.09 13.67
CA GLY A 178 10.67 -1.89 14.76
C GLY A 178 9.17 -1.64 15.00
N LYS A 179 8.54 -0.70 14.29
CA LYS A 179 7.15 -0.28 14.49
C LYS A 179 6.16 -1.26 13.89
N SER A 180 5.15 -1.64 14.66
CA SER A 180 3.94 -2.28 14.17
C SER A 180 3.15 -1.34 13.27
N PHE A 181 2.24 -1.92 12.46
CA PHE A 181 1.33 -1.11 11.65
C PHE A 181 0.48 -0.16 12.51
N TYR A 182 0.07 -0.59 13.71
CA TYR A 182 -0.66 0.26 14.65
C TYR A 182 0.13 1.50 15.05
N GLU A 183 1.42 1.34 15.38
CA GLU A 183 2.29 2.47 15.76
C GLU A 183 2.46 3.44 14.58
N ILE A 184 2.70 2.93 13.37
CA ILE A 184 2.77 3.74 12.15
C ILE A 184 1.44 4.47 11.92
N PHE A 185 0.31 3.77 12.04
CA PHE A 185 -1.02 4.36 11.86
C PHE A 185 -1.29 5.47 12.89
N ALA A 186 -0.97 5.23 14.15
CA ALA A 186 -1.17 6.19 15.22
C ALA A 186 -0.37 7.49 15.01
N GLU A 187 0.81 7.39 14.38
CA GLU A 187 1.63 8.55 14.02
C GLU A 187 1.07 9.34 12.82
N VAL A 188 0.38 8.67 11.89
CA VAL A 188 -0.15 9.30 10.67
C VAL A 188 -1.55 9.88 10.86
N GLU A 189 -2.49 9.09 11.41
CA GLU A 189 -3.93 9.40 11.40
C GLU A 189 -4.53 9.64 12.80
N HIS A 190 -3.76 9.42 13.87
CA HIS A 190 -4.18 9.34 15.28
C HIS A 190 -4.72 7.97 15.75
N ALA A 191 -4.28 7.55 16.94
CA ALA A 191 -4.56 6.23 17.52
C ALA A 191 -6.06 5.93 17.75
N ASN A 192 -6.86 6.95 18.04
CA ASN A 192 -8.29 6.82 18.31
C ASN A 192 -9.10 6.41 17.07
N LEU A 193 -8.59 6.65 15.86
CA LEU A 193 -9.27 6.27 14.63
C LEU A 193 -9.05 4.79 14.26
N TYR A 194 -7.98 4.16 14.78
CA TYR A 194 -7.58 2.81 14.36
C TYR A 194 -8.69 1.78 14.48
N ALA A 195 -9.43 1.76 15.60
CA ALA A 195 -10.51 0.81 15.81
C ALA A 195 -11.63 0.99 14.78
N SER A 196 -12.04 2.24 14.55
CA SER A 196 -13.13 2.59 13.63
C SER A 196 -12.79 2.45 12.15
N THR A 197 -11.51 2.63 11.78
CA THR A 197 -11.10 2.63 10.37
C THR A 197 -10.45 1.33 9.93
N TYR A 198 -9.75 0.62 10.82
CA TYR A 198 -8.98 -0.57 10.47
C TYR A 198 -9.33 -1.78 11.35
N GLY A 199 -9.59 -1.57 12.65
CA GLY A 199 -9.85 -2.62 13.63
C GLY A 199 -11.11 -3.42 13.33
N MET A 200 -12.26 -2.75 13.13
CA MET A 200 -13.54 -3.42 12.86
C MET A 200 -13.55 -4.19 11.53
N MET A 201 -12.72 -3.79 10.56
CA MET A 201 -12.61 -4.48 9.27
C MET A 201 -12.00 -5.89 9.38
N SER A 202 -11.40 -6.23 10.53
CA SER A 202 -10.91 -7.59 10.78
C SER A 202 -12.01 -8.61 11.11
N GLU A 203 -13.21 -8.16 11.47
CA GLU A 203 -14.35 -9.02 11.82
C GLU A 203 -15.03 -9.63 10.59
N VAL A 204 -14.96 -8.95 9.43
CA VAL A 204 -15.56 -9.37 8.15
C VAL A 204 -14.96 -10.70 7.64
N ALA A 205 -13.81 -11.12 8.18
CA ALA A 205 -13.18 -12.39 7.82
C ALA A 205 -13.80 -13.64 8.48
N TYR A 206 -14.74 -13.48 9.42
CA TYR A 206 -15.47 -14.59 10.03
C TYR A 206 -16.88 -14.71 9.43
N PRO A 207 -17.26 -15.87 8.85
CA PRO A 207 -18.64 -16.08 8.44
C PRO A 207 -19.55 -15.99 9.68
N PRO A 208 -20.67 -15.25 9.60
CA PRO A 208 -21.65 -15.19 10.69
C PRO A 208 -22.14 -16.61 10.99
N GLY A 209 -21.91 -17.09 12.22
CA GLY A 209 -22.30 -18.44 12.66
C GLY A 209 -21.15 -19.37 13.06
N SER A 210 -19.89 -18.96 12.96
CA SER A 210 -18.73 -19.74 13.44
C SER A 210 -18.42 -19.57 14.93
N GLY A 211 -19.45 -19.35 15.76
CA GLY A 211 -19.34 -19.45 17.21
C GLY A 211 -19.22 -20.92 17.60
N ALA A 212 -18.00 -21.39 17.84
CA ALA A 212 -17.80 -22.63 18.57
C ALA A 212 -18.44 -22.47 19.97
N PRO A 213 -19.26 -23.43 20.44
CA PRO A 213 -19.72 -23.41 21.82
C PRO A 213 -18.49 -23.54 22.73
N ASN A 214 -18.24 -22.53 23.56
CA ASN A 214 -17.23 -22.62 24.60
C ASN A 214 -17.66 -23.70 25.63
N PRO A 215 -16.70 -24.50 26.14
CA PRO A 215 -16.94 -25.49 27.20
C PRO A 215 -17.31 -24.85 28.54
#